data_AF-A0A7Y2U8P8-F1
#
_entry.id   AF-A0A7Y2U8P8-F1
#
_cell.length_a   1.000
_cell.length_b   1.000
_cell.length_c   1.000
_cell.angle_alpha   90.00
_cell.angle_beta   90.00
_cell.angle_gamma   90.00
#
_symmetry.space_group_name_H-M   'P 1'
#
loop_
_entity.id
_entity.type
_entity.pdbx_description
1 polymer ?
#
loop_
_entity_poly.entity_id
_entity_poly.type
_entity_poly.pdbx_seq_one_letter_code
_entity_poly.pdbx_strand_id
1 'polypeptide(L)'
;MSRLHILSASEQVAERLREDLRRGTWTDKMPGEHRLVAELGTSHDTVKEALRKLESEGLLLNQGPGKQRLICLNEGEGRATSLRLQILLYEKTDAKLHYILDLFYRLHQAGHKVSFAGKTLLGLGMDAKRVARFAKKTEADAWIILGGSREVLHWFAAQPTPAF
;
A
#
# COMPACT_ATOMS: atom_id res chain seq x y z
N MET A 1 -31.78 -0.46 17.70
CA MET A 1 -32.40 0.35 16.62
C MET A 1 -31.27 1.01 15.83
N SER A 2 -31.08 0.63 14.57
CA SER A 2 -30.05 1.23 13.71
C SER A 2 -30.47 2.65 13.34
N ARG A 3 -29.59 3.64 13.56
CA ARG A 3 -29.81 5.02 13.08
C ARG A 3 -29.79 5.03 11.55
N LEU A 4 -30.74 5.76 10.95
CA LEU A 4 -30.67 6.11 9.53
C LEU A 4 -29.46 7.03 9.32
N HIS A 5 -28.49 6.58 8.54
CA HIS A 5 -27.34 7.38 8.13
C HIS A 5 -27.66 8.01 6.77
N ILE A 6 -27.97 9.30 6.75
CA ILE A 6 -28.22 10.05 5.51
C ILE A 6 -26.87 10.48 4.97
N LEU A 7 -26.46 9.91 3.84
CA LEU A 7 -25.25 10.30 3.14
C LEU A 7 -25.46 11.66 2.46
N SER A 8 -24.47 12.53 2.60
CA SER A 8 -24.39 13.75 1.79
C SER A 8 -24.22 13.42 0.30
N ALA A 9 -24.50 14.39 -0.58
CA ALA A 9 -24.37 14.19 -2.02
C ALA A 9 -22.93 13.76 -2.43
N SER A 10 -21.91 14.33 -1.78
CA SER A 10 -20.50 13.98 -2.04
C SER A 10 -20.17 12.57 -1.56
N GLU A 11 -20.76 12.13 -0.46
CA GLU A 11 -20.60 10.76 0.02
C GLU A 11 -21.29 9.75 -0.89
N GLN A 12 -22.49 10.04 -1.39
CA GLN A 12 -23.16 9.18 -2.36
C GLN A 12 -22.34 9.04 -3.66
N VAL A 13 -21.76 10.14 -4.13
CA VAL A 13 -20.84 10.12 -5.28
C VAL A 13 -19.59 9.32 -4.96
N ALA A 14 -18.99 9.49 -3.78
CA ALA A 14 -17.81 8.73 -3.38
C ALA A 14 -18.11 7.22 -3.30
N GLU A 15 -19.25 6.82 -2.72
CA GLU A 15 -19.71 5.43 -2.69
C GLU A 15 -19.82 4.85 -4.10
N ARG A 16 -20.51 5.57 -5.00
CA ARG A 16 -20.69 5.13 -6.39
C ARG A 16 -19.35 4.94 -7.10
N LEU A 17 -18.45 5.91 -6.98
CA LEU A 17 -17.12 5.83 -7.56
C LEU A 17 -16.30 4.68 -6.97
N ARG A 18 -16.43 4.41 -5.67
CA ARG A 18 -15.80 3.26 -5.02
C ARG A 18 -16.29 1.93 -5.60
N GLU A 19 -17.58 1.81 -5.86
CA GLU A 19 -18.11 0.62 -6.51
C GLU A 19 -17.62 0.49 -7.97
N ASP A 20 -17.55 1.58 -8.72
CA ASP A 20 -17.02 1.57 -10.09
C ASP A 20 -15.54 1.16 -10.13
N LEU A 21 -14.76 1.63 -9.15
CA LEU A 21 -13.38 1.20 -8.93
C LEU A 21 -13.29 -0.30 -8.61
N ARG A 22 -14.09 -0.80 -7.67
CA ARG A 22 -14.18 -2.24 -7.32
C ARG A 22 -14.57 -3.13 -8.48
N ARG A 23 -15.47 -2.64 -9.35
CA ARG A 23 -15.89 -3.35 -10.57
C ARG A 23 -14.82 -3.36 -11.66
N GLY A 24 -13.74 -2.60 -11.50
CA GLY A 24 -12.71 -2.43 -12.51
C GLY A 24 -13.19 -1.61 -13.71
N THR A 25 -14.25 -0.78 -13.54
CA THR A 25 -14.77 0.08 -14.61
C THR A 25 -13.70 1.04 -15.12
N TRP A 26 -12.81 1.49 -14.22
CA TRP A 26 -11.69 2.38 -14.52
C TRP A 26 -10.38 1.70 -14.13
N THR A 27 -9.43 1.69 -15.06
CA THR A 27 -8.07 1.16 -14.86
C THR A 27 -7.06 2.30 -15.00
N ASP A 28 -5.99 2.26 -14.19
CA ASP A 28 -4.87 3.22 -14.11
C ASP A 28 -5.20 4.64 -13.65
N LYS A 29 -6.14 5.33 -14.30
CA LYS A 29 -6.41 6.75 -14.10
C LYS A 29 -7.88 7.05 -13.91
N MET A 30 -8.17 7.87 -12.91
CA MET A 30 -9.52 8.36 -12.66
C MET A 30 -9.94 9.36 -13.74
N PRO A 31 -11.17 9.29 -14.26
CA PRO A 31 -11.73 10.34 -15.10
C PRO A 31 -11.62 11.73 -14.44
N GLY A 32 -11.42 12.76 -15.26
CA GLY A 32 -11.33 14.14 -14.78
C GLY A 32 -12.68 14.68 -14.27
N GLU A 33 -12.62 15.73 -13.45
CA GLU A 33 -13.79 16.31 -12.76
C GLU A 33 -14.91 16.69 -13.75
N HIS A 34 -14.59 17.33 -14.88
CA HIS A 34 -15.58 17.67 -15.92
C HIS A 34 -16.31 16.47 -16.49
N ARG A 35 -15.61 15.35 -16.72
CA ARG A 35 -16.21 14.13 -17.26
C ARG A 35 -17.15 13.49 -16.24
N LEU A 36 -16.71 13.44 -14.98
CA LEU A 36 -17.52 12.90 -13.89
C LEU A 36 -18.77 13.74 -13.62
N VAL A 37 -18.68 15.07 -13.74
CA VAL A 37 -19.84 15.97 -13.66
C VAL A 37 -20.86 15.65 -14.76
N ALA A 38 -20.41 15.46 -15.99
CA ALA A 38 -21.28 15.13 -17.11
C ALA A 38 -21.91 13.73 -16.99
N GLU A 39 -21.16 12.73 -16.54
CA GLU A 39 -21.64 11.35 -16.39
C GLU A 39 -22.57 11.17 -15.18
N LEU A 40 -22.29 11.84 -14.06
CA LEU A 40 -23.04 11.69 -12.81
C LEU A 40 -24.15 12.75 -12.63
N GLY A 41 -24.19 13.78 -13.48
CA GLY A 41 -25.19 14.84 -13.42
C GLY A 41 -25.16 15.64 -12.09
N THR A 42 -23.99 15.78 -11.47
CA THR A 42 -23.84 16.41 -10.15
C THR A 42 -22.96 17.67 -10.21
N SER A 43 -22.89 18.43 -9.11
CA SER A 43 -22.11 19.67 -9.08
C SER A 43 -20.60 19.40 -9.08
N HIS A 44 -19.82 20.35 -9.60
CA HIS A 44 -18.36 20.28 -9.59
C HIS A 44 -17.81 20.14 -8.16
N ASP A 45 -18.36 20.88 -7.20
CA ASP A 45 -17.93 20.80 -5.80
C ASP A 45 -18.25 19.44 -5.19
N THR A 46 -19.38 18.84 -5.54
CA THR A 46 -19.74 17.48 -5.10
C THR A 46 -18.75 16.43 -5.61
N VAL A 47 -18.40 16.47 -6.90
CA VAL A 47 -17.39 15.58 -7.48
C VAL A 47 -16.03 15.81 -6.83
N LYS A 48 -15.63 17.07 -6.67
CA LYS A 48 -14.34 17.43 -6.09
C LYS A 48 -14.18 16.93 -4.66
N GLU A 49 -15.20 17.13 -3.81
CA GLU A 49 -15.17 16.63 -2.44
C GLU A 49 -15.23 15.09 -2.38
N ALA A 50 -15.99 14.45 -3.26
CA ALA A 50 -15.99 12.99 -3.37
C ALA A 50 -14.61 12.44 -3.74
N LEU A 51 -13.93 13.03 -4.73
CA LEU A 51 -12.59 12.64 -5.13
C LEU A 51 -11.56 12.87 -4.02
N ARG A 52 -11.64 14.00 -3.29
CA ARG A 52 -10.81 14.25 -2.10
C ARG A 52 -11.03 13.21 -1.01
N LYS A 53 -12.28 12.77 -0.81
CA LYS A 53 -12.59 11.69 0.14
C LYS A 53 -11.87 10.40 -0.29
N LEU A 54 -11.95 10.02 -1.56
CA LEU A 54 -11.24 8.85 -2.10
C LEU A 54 -9.70 8.99 -2.03
N GLU A 55 -9.15 10.19 -2.19
CA GLU A 55 -7.73 10.47 -1.94
C GLU A 55 -7.36 10.26 -0.47
N SER A 56 -8.19 10.75 0.46
CA SER A 56 -7.97 10.57 1.90
C SER A 56 -8.08 9.12 2.36
N GLU A 57 -8.88 8.32 1.64
CA GLU A 57 -9.02 6.87 1.81
C GLU A 57 -7.87 6.08 1.16
N GLY A 58 -6.98 6.75 0.41
CA GLY A 58 -5.82 6.13 -0.25
C GLY A 58 -6.15 5.42 -1.57
N LEU A 59 -7.39 5.51 -2.06
CA LEU A 59 -7.84 4.86 -3.29
C LEU A 59 -7.41 5.63 -4.54
N LEU A 60 -7.16 6.92 -4.41
CA LEU A 60 -6.70 7.79 -5.48
C LEU A 60 -5.44 8.56 -5.04
N LEU A 61 -4.52 8.80 -5.98
CA LEU A 61 -3.35 9.64 -5.77
C LEU A 61 -3.39 10.88 -6.65
N ASN A 62 -3.40 12.05 -6.01
CA ASN A 62 -3.30 13.33 -6.70
C ASN A 62 -1.93 13.48 -7.39
N GLN A 63 -1.93 13.88 -8.65
CA GLN A 63 -0.72 14.04 -9.47
C GLN A 63 -0.31 15.52 -9.66
N GLY A 64 -1.03 16.45 -9.04
CA GLY A 64 -0.86 17.89 -9.19
C GLY A 64 -1.91 18.55 -10.11
N PRO A 65 -1.89 19.88 -10.24
CA PRO A 65 -2.93 20.65 -10.93
C PRO A 65 -3.15 20.19 -12.38
N GLY A 66 -4.42 19.99 -12.76
CA GLY A 66 -4.81 19.61 -14.11
C GLY A 66 -4.47 18.18 -14.53
N LYS A 67 -3.83 17.38 -13.66
CA LYS A 67 -3.54 15.97 -13.93
C LYS A 67 -4.62 15.06 -13.37
N GLN A 68 -4.93 13.99 -14.11
CA GLN A 68 -5.80 12.94 -13.62
C GLN A 68 -5.20 12.25 -12.41
N ARG A 69 -6.05 11.87 -11.45
CA ARG A 69 -5.65 11.10 -10.28
C ARG A 69 -5.30 9.69 -10.71
N LEU A 70 -4.23 9.12 -10.15
CA LEU A 70 -3.93 7.70 -10.34
C LEU A 70 -4.87 6.88 -9.48
N ILE A 71 -5.32 5.75 -10.01
CA ILE A 71 -6.10 4.77 -9.27
C ILE A 71 -5.12 3.89 -8.50
N CYS A 72 -5.21 3.92 -7.18
CA CYS A 72 -4.41 3.11 -6.26
C CYS A 72 -5.20 1.88 -5.79
N LEU A 73 -5.94 1.24 -6.69
CA LEU A 73 -6.48 -0.07 -6.42
C LEU A 73 -5.29 -1.03 -6.35
N ASN A 74 -5.01 -1.56 -5.17
CA ASN A 74 -4.20 -2.77 -5.10
C ASN A 74 -4.88 -3.78 -6.04
N GLU A 75 -4.13 -4.42 -6.95
CA GLU A 75 -4.61 -5.40 -7.95
C GLU A 75 -5.20 -6.69 -7.32
N GLY A 76 -5.81 -6.61 -6.15
CA GLY A 76 -6.24 -7.71 -5.31
C GLY A 76 -7.45 -7.39 -4.42
N GLU A 77 -8.39 -6.54 -4.86
CA GLU A 77 -9.75 -6.52 -4.28
C GLU A 77 -10.55 -7.81 -4.59
N GLY A 78 -9.90 -8.81 -5.21
CA GLY A 78 -10.20 -10.22 -5.00
C GLY A 78 -9.18 -10.85 -4.06
N ARG A 79 -9.42 -10.79 -2.74
CA ARG A 79 -8.72 -11.61 -1.72
C ARG A 79 -7.23 -11.26 -1.52
N ALA A 80 -6.92 -10.02 -1.12
CA ALA A 80 -5.61 -9.73 -0.52
C ALA A 80 -5.44 -10.58 0.75
N THR A 81 -4.78 -11.73 0.63
CA THR A 81 -4.33 -12.50 1.78
C THR A 81 -3.41 -11.60 2.59
N SER A 82 -3.71 -11.41 3.87
CA SER A 82 -2.85 -10.68 4.80
C SER A 82 -1.48 -11.38 4.87
N LEU A 83 -0.53 -10.89 4.07
CA LEU A 83 0.85 -11.38 4.06
C LEU A 83 1.56 -11.04 5.38
N ARG A 84 2.35 -11.99 5.87
CA ARG A 84 3.30 -11.79 6.97
C ARG A 84 4.60 -11.24 6.39
N LEU A 85 4.81 -9.94 6.54
CA LEU A 85 5.98 -9.25 6.00
C LEU A 85 7.03 -9.04 7.09
N GLN A 86 8.26 -9.43 6.81
CA GLN A 86 9.40 -9.16 7.69
C GLN A 86 10.31 -8.09 7.09
N ILE A 87 10.54 -7.01 7.84
CA ILE A 87 11.49 -5.97 7.46
C ILE A 87 12.83 -6.24 8.15
N LEU A 88 13.85 -6.59 7.37
CA LEU A 88 15.21 -6.80 7.83
C LEU A 88 16.02 -5.50 7.69
N LEU A 89 16.15 -4.79 8.80
CA LEU A 89 16.89 -3.52 8.86
C LEU A 89 18.40 -3.75 8.74
N TYR A 90 19.13 -2.73 8.28
CA TYR A 90 20.58 -2.74 8.32
C TYR A 90 21.09 -2.62 9.76
N GLU A 91 20.57 -1.65 10.51
CA GLU A 91 20.71 -1.48 11.97
C GLU A 91 19.40 -1.09 12.67
N LYS A 92 19.38 -1.12 14.01
CA LYS A 92 18.15 -0.88 14.78
C LYS A 92 17.65 0.56 14.67
N THR A 93 18.56 1.51 14.48
CA THR A 93 18.29 2.94 14.36
C THR A 93 17.52 3.27 13.07
N ASP A 94 17.65 2.45 12.03
CA ASP A 94 16.94 2.63 10.75
C ASP A 94 15.42 2.57 10.90
N ALA A 95 14.91 1.90 11.93
CA ALA A 95 13.48 1.87 12.24
C ALA A 95 12.87 3.27 12.45
N LYS A 96 13.70 4.28 12.74
CA LYS A 96 13.28 5.67 12.96
C LYS A 96 13.34 6.53 11.70
N LEU A 97 13.92 6.02 10.61
CA LEU A 97 14.00 6.76 9.36
C LEU A 97 12.60 6.97 8.81
N HIS A 98 12.30 8.20 8.39
CA HIS A 98 10.95 8.59 8.01
C HIS A 98 10.36 7.70 6.91
N TYR A 99 11.15 7.35 5.90
CA TYR A 99 10.71 6.49 4.81
C TYR A 99 10.43 5.04 5.25
N ILE A 100 11.10 4.55 6.31
CA ILE A 100 10.84 3.22 6.89
C ILE A 100 9.56 3.21 7.71
N LEU A 101 9.32 4.27 8.48
CA LEU A 101 8.07 4.44 9.22
C LEU A 101 6.87 4.58 8.26
N ASP A 102 7.02 5.36 7.19
CA ASP A 102 5.99 5.52 6.16
C ASP A 102 5.70 4.19 5.45
N LEU A 103 6.74 3.45 5.03
CA LEU A 103 6.59 2.13 4.43
C LEU A 103 5.86 1.15 5.37
N PHE A 104 6.32 1.06 6.63
CA PHE A 104 5.71 0.19 7.63
C PHE A 104 4.23 0.51 7.83
N TYR A 105 3.90 1.80 7.95
CA TYR A 105 2.53 2.27 8.13
C TYR A 105 1.65 1.95 6.93
N ARG A 106 2.12 2.23 5.71
CA ARG A 106 1.36 1.95 4.48
C ARG A 106 1.08 0.46 4.28
N LEU A 107 2.06 -0.40 4.54
CA LEU A 107 1.88 -1.85 4.45
C LEU A 107 0.87 -2.36 5.50
N HIS A 108 0.89 -1.78 6.70
CA HIS A 108 -0.09 -2.10 7.74
C HIS A 108 -1.49 -1.61 7.36
N GLN A 109 -1.62 -0.39 6.81
CA GLN A 109 -2.90 0.13 6.30
C GLN A 109 -3.46 -0.70 5.14
N ALA A 110 -2.59 -1.30 4.32
CA ALA A 110 -2.97 -2.23 3.26
C ALA A 110 -3.44 -3.61 3.79
N GLY A 111 -3.42 -3.85 5.11
CA GLY A 111 -3.94 -5.06 5.74
C GLY A 111 -2.91 -6.20 5.90
N HIS A 112 -1.63 -5.92 5.69
CA HIS A 112 -0.56 -6.90 5.90
C HIS A 112 -0.14 -6.97 7.38
N LYS A 113 0.34 -8.15 7.81
CA LYS A 113 0.96 -8.35 9.11
C LYS A 113 2.45 -8.03 9.00
N VAL A 114 2.80 -6.78 9.26
CA VAL A 114 4.17 -6.26 9.11
C VAL A 114 4.89 -6.29 10.46
N SER A 115 6.15 -6.72 10.48
CA SER A 115 7.00 -6.64 11.67
C SER A 115 8.45 -6.37 11.29
N PHE A 116 9.18 -5.67 12.17
CA PHE A 116 10.62 -5.63 12.08
C PHE A 116 11.19 -6.97 12.53
N ALA A 117 12.14 -7.50 11.77
CA ALA A 117 12.81 -8.74 12.11
C ALA A 117 13.57 -8.57 13.44
N GLY A 118 13.59 -9.63 14.26
CA GLY A 118 14.25 -9.59 15.58
C GLY A 118 15.78 -9.40 15.55
N LYS A 119 16.39 -9.39 14.37
CA LYS A 119 17.80 -9.14 14.12
C LYS A 119 17.97 -8.17 12.97
N THR A 120 19.15 -7.56 12.88
CA THR A 120 19.53 -6.66 11.78
C THR A 120 20.66 -7.28 10.97
N LEU A 121 20.90 -6.77 9.76
CA LEU A 121 22.00 -7.23 8.92
C LEU A 121 23.36 -7.05 9.63
N LEU A 122 23.60 -5.89 10.26
CA LEU A 122 24.80 -5.67 11.06
C LEU A 122 24.88 -6.62 12.27
N GLY A 123 23.76 -6.88 12.96
CA GLY A 123 23.72 -7.83 14.08
C GLY A 123 23.99 -9.29 13.66
N LEU A 124 23.77 -9.60 12.38
CA LEU A 124 24.12 -10.89 11.76
C LEU A 124 25.54 -10.88 11.15
N GLY A 125 26.23 -9.74 11.18
CA GLY A 125 27.59 -9.56 10.66
C GLY A 125 27.65 -9.49 9.14
N MET A 126 26.55 -9.14 8.45
CA MET A 126 26.45 -9.13 6.98
C MET A 126 26.78 -10.48 6.32
N ASP A 127 26.80 -11.56 7.12
CA ASP A 127 27.16 -12.90 6.68
C ASP A 127 25.94 -13.62 6.09
N ALA A 128 26.05 -14.00 4.82
CA ALA A 128 24.95 -14.62 4.09
C ALA A 128 24.47 -15.93 4.71
N LYS A 129 25.36 -16.73 5.33
CA LYS A 129 24.98 -18.01 5.98
C LYS A 129 24.17 -17.76 7.25
N ARG A 130 24.55 -16.76 8.05
CA ARG A 130 23.83 -16.35 9.27
C ARG A 130 22.49 -15.72 8.93
N VAL A 131 22.42 -14.88 7.90
CA VAL A 131 21.18 -14.32 7.38
C VAL A 131 20.26 -15.42 6.85
N ALA A 132 20.77 -16.33 6.03
CA ALA A 132 20.00 -17.45 5.51
C ALA A 132 19.41 -18.33 6.62
N ARG A 133 20.21 -18.64 7.65
CA ARG A 133 19.74 -19.43 8.81
C ARG A 133 18.68 -18.69 9.61
N PHE A 134 18.82 -17.38 9.76
CA PHE A 134 17.84 -16.55 10.44
C PHE A 134 16.53 -16.50 9.64
N ALA A 135 16.60 -16.13 8.36
CA ALA A 135 15.45 -16.00 7.49
C ALA A 135 14.66 -17.31 7.36
N LYS A 136 15.33 -18.46 7.22
CA LYS A 136 14.67 -19.79 7.17
C LYS A 136 13.94 -20.18 8.46
N LYS A 137 14.28 -19.58 9.61
CA LYS A 137 13.63 -19.82 10.90
C LYS A 137 12.52 -18.82 11.20
N THR A 138 12.39 -17.78 10.40
CA THR A 138 11.40 -16.74 10.59
C THR A 138 10.25 -16.97 9.62
N GLU A 139 9.03 -17.04 10.15
CA GLU A 139 7.84 -17.12 9.31
C GLU A 139 7.60 -15.77 8.62
N ALA A 140 7.70 -15.78 7.29
CA ALA A 140 7.47 -14.63 6.44
C ALA A 140 6.93 -15.12 5.09
N ASP A 141 5.90 -14.43 4.59
CA ASP A 141 5.39 -14.64 3.24
C ASP A 141 6.17 -13.78 2.22
N ALA A 142 6.79 -12.68 2.67
CA ALA A 142 7.81 -11.93 1.92
C ALA A 142 8.75 -11.15 2.85
N TRP A 143 9.93 -10.79 2.32
CA TRP A 143 10.96 -9.98 2.99
C TRP A 143 11.09 -8.60 2.36
N ILE A 144 11.36 -7.60 3.20
CA ILE A 144 11.83 -6.28 2.79
C ILE A 144 13.21 -6.08 3.39
N ILE A 145 14.22 -5.83 2.56
CA ILE A 145 15.62 -5.81 2.96
C ILE A 145 16.20 -4.45 2.66
N LEU A 146 16.57 -3.72 3.71
CA LEU A 146 17.08 -2.35 3.58
C LEU A 146 18.58 -2.32 3.26
N GLY A 147 18.97 -3.02 2.19
CA GLY A 147 20.35 -3.19 1.73
C GLY A 147 20.95 -4.56 2.04
N GLY A 148 22.26 -4.70 1.90
CA GLY A 148 22.94 -5.98 2.11
C GLY A 148 24.23 -6.08 1.33
N SER A 149 25.10 -7.02 1.72
CA SER A 149 26.21 -7.42 0.87
C SER A 149 25.66 -8.12 -0.38
N ARG A 150 26.44 -8.12 -1.47
CA ARG A 150 26.07 -8.82 -2.70
C ARG A 150 25.65 -10.28 -2.45
N GLU A 151 26.34 -10.94 -1.53
CA GLU A 151 26.08 -12.34 -1.16
C GLU A 151 24.72 -12.51 -0.46
N VAL A 152 24.37 -11.58 0.44
CA VAL A 152 23.07 -11.59 1.12
C VAL A 152 21.94 -11.36 0.12
N LEU A 153 22.06 -10.33 -0.74
CA LEU A 153 21.03 -10.01 -1.73
C LEU A 153 20.86 -11.14 -2.76
N HIS A 154 21.96 -11.71 -3.24
CA HIS A 154 21.92 -12.85 -4.15
C HIS A 154 21.28 -14.09 -3.49
N TRP A 155 21.52 -14.31 -2.20
CA TRP A 155 20.87 -15.41 -1.48
C TRP A 155 19.35 -15.24 -1.44
N PHE A 156 18.87 -14.05 -1.07
CA PHE A 156 17.43 -13.75 -1.03
C PHE A 156 16.79 -13.84 -2.42
N ALA A 157 17.42 -13.30 -3.46
CA ALA A 157 16.92 -13.38 -4.83
C ALA A 157 16.80 -14.83 -5.36
N ALA A 158 17.60 -15.76 -4.82
CA ALA A 158 17.54 -17.18 -5.15
C ALA A 158 16.49 -17.97 -4.33
N GLN A 159 15.79 -17.35 -3.38
CA GLN A 159 14.76 -18.02 -2.59
C GLN A 159 13.39 -17.94 -3.27
N PRO A 160 12.51 -18.94 -3.06
CA PRO A 160 11.13 -18.88 -3.55
C PRO A 160 10.28 -17.85 -2.79
N THR A 161 10.66 -17.50 -1.56
CA THR A 161 10.01 -16.44 -0.79
C THR A 161 10.41 -15.08 -1.38
N PRO A 162 9.45 -14.25 -1.82
CA PRO A 162 9.75 -12.94 -2.39
C PRO A 162 10.55 -12.06 -1.44
N ALA A 163 11.50 -11.33 -1.99
CA ALA A 163 12.30 -10.34 -1.28
C ALA A 163 12.43 -9.06 -2.12
N PHE A 164 12.28 -7.92 -1.46
CA PHE A 164 12.34 -6.58 -2.05
C PHE A 164 13.46 -5.76 -1.40
#